data_AF-A0A7C4CM84-F1
#
_entry.id   AF-A0A7C4CM84-F1
#
_cell.length_a   1.000
_cell.length_b   1.000
_cell.length_c   1.000
_cell.angle_alpha   90.00
_cell.angle_beta   90.00
_cell.angle_gamma   90.00
#
_symmetry.space_group_name_H-M   'P 1'
#
loop_
_entity.id
_entity.type
_entity.pdbx_description
1 polymer ?
#
loop_
_entity_poly.entity_id
_entity_poly.type
_entity_poly.pdbx_seq_one_letter_code
_entity_poly.pdbx_strand_id
1 'polypeptide(L)'
;MKPRICVSVKADDLNRIQRAFYSSRKLGASLVELRLDHAREEDFEKIMGIVEKSRIGAVATIRPFYDGGAYKGGEGERLMLFEKALEAPFKYVDVEYKSRIWRSVIRLARKKDIGVILSYHDWNKTPGLNTLRRILSKMKERGADVFKIVTTVTNPVEEATLLFFLESSKGFRLICFGMGEKGFATRILSPLLGGFMTYASYDEALAPGQVTLGEMVSIYRRMGIW
;
A
#
# COMPACT_ATOMS: atom_id res chain seq x y z
N MET A 1 12.65 -17.25 -3.85
CA MET A 1 12.58 -15.92 -3.19
C MET A 1 11.28 -15.87 -2.39
N LYS A 2 11.31 -15.41 -1.13
CA LYS A 2 10.08 -15.23 -0.34
C LYS A 2 9.35 -13.94 -0.76
N PRO A 3 8.08 -13.99 -1.20
CA PRO A 3 7.30 -12.80 -1.51
C PRO A 3 7.23 -11.81 -0.35
N ARG A 4 7.16 -10.51 -0.64
CA ARG A 4 6.95 -9.47 0.39
C ARG A 4 5.46 -9.14 0.46
N ILE A 5 4.87 -9.29 1.64
CA ILE A 5 3.46 -8.98 1.90
C ILE A 5 3.38 -7.79 2.85
N CYS A 6 2.58 -6.79 2.48
CA CYS A 6 2.11 -5.73 3.36
C CYS A 6 0.66 -6.03 3.77
N VAL A 7 0.37 -6.03 5.07
CA VAL A 7 -0.97 -6.33 5.59
C VAL A 7 -1.68 -5.03 5.91
N SER A 8 -2.76 -4.71 5.20
CA SER A 8 -3.57 -3.54 5.51
C SER A 8 -4.54 -3.83 6.66
N VAL A 9 -4.65 -2.88 7.59
CA VAL A 9 -5.60 -2.92 8.70
C VAL A 9 -6.22 -1.54 8.90
N LYS A 10 -7.53 -1.49 9.15
CA LYS A 10 -8.22 -0.26 9.57
C LYS A 10 -7.68 0.16 10.93
N ALA A 11 -7.37 1.45 11.09
CA ALA A 11 -6.88 2.00 12.35
C ALA A 11 -8.03 2.51 13.24
N ASP A 12 -9.16 1.79 13.26
CA ASP A 12 -10.39 2.15 13.99
C ASP A 12 -10.49 1.52 15.39
N ASP A 13 -9.66 0.51 15.69
CA ASP A 13 -9.62 -0.17 16.99
C ASP A 13 -8.18 -0.51 17.39
N LEU A 14 -7.77 -0.09 18.59
CA LEU A 14 -6.40 -0.29 19.09
C LEU A 14 -6.06 -1.79 19.25
N ASN A 15 -7.02 -2.61 19.68
CA ASN A 15 -6.82 -4.05 19.85
C ASN A 15 -6.65 -4.74 18.49
N ARG A 16 -7.41 -4.33 17.47
CA ARG A 16 -7.25 -4.78 16.08
C ARG A 16 -5.87 -4.45 15.55
N ILE A 17 -5.38 -3.22 15.76
CA ILE A 17 -4.03 -2.81 15.34
C ILE A 17 -2.96 -3.70 15.99
N GLN A 18 -3.01 -3.88 17.32
CA GLN A 18 -2.04 -4.73 18.04
C GLN A 18 -2.07 -6.17 17.55
N ARG A 19 -3.26 -6.75 17.35
CA ARG A 19 -3.41 -8.11 16.82
C ARG A 19 -2.93 -8.23 15.38
N ALA A 20 -3.14 -7.20 14.55
CA ALA A 20 -2.64 -7.17 13.19
C ALA A 20 -1.11 -7.17 13.15
N PHE A 21 -0.44 -6.36 13.98
CA PHE A 21 1.02 -6.39 14.12
C PHE A 21 1.53 -7.77 14.58
N TYR A 22 0.92 -8.34 15.62
CA TYR A 22 1.30 -9.65 16.15
C TYR A 22 1.15 -10.76 15.10
N SER A 23 -0.03 -10.88 14.48
CA SER A 23 -0.36 -11.91 13.50
C SER A 23 0.47 -11.77 12.23
N SER A 24 0.67 -10.54 11.76
CA SER A 24 1.51 -10.25 10.59
C SER A 24 2.95 -10.71 10.81
N ARG A 25 3.51 -10.43 11.99
CA ARG A 25 4.84 -10.93 12.37
C ARG A 25 4.87 -12.45 12.45
N LYS A 26 3.87 -13.06 13.11
CA LYS A 26 3.79 -14.52 13.29
C LYS A 26 3.71 -15.29 11.96
N LEU A 27 2.95 -14.76 11.00
CA LEU A 27 2.79 -15.39 9.69
C LEU A 27 3.93 -15.02 8.72
N GLY A 28 4.81 -14.10 9.11
CA GLY A 28 6.02 -13.75 8.36
C GLY A 28 5.81 -12.70 7.27
N ALA A 29 4.79 -11.85 7.40
CA ALA A 29 4.61 -10.67 6.56
C ALA A 29 5.78 -9.69 6.74
N SER A 30 5.97 -8.82 5.75
CA SER A 30 7.08 -7.87 5.74
C SER A 30 6.72 -6.53 6.38
N LEU A 31 5.48 -6.08 6.23
CA LEU A 31 4.99 -4.79 6.72
C LEU A 31 3.52 -4.87 7.13
N VAL A 32 3.08 -3.90 7.93
CA VAL A 32 1.67 -3.61 8.21
C VAL A 32 1.34 -2.20 7.70
N GLU A 33 0.33 -2.05 6.87
CA GLU A 33 -0.23 -0.74 6.51
C GLU A 33 -1.34 -0.36 7.48
N LEU A 34 -1.16 0.75 8.19
CA LEU A 34 -2.19 1.36 9.01
C LEU A 34 -3.00 2.33 8.15
N ARG A 35 -4.27 2.01 7.94
CA ARG A 35 -5.24 2.90 7.30
C ARG A 35 -5.75 3.91 8.32
N LEU A 36 -4.92 4.92 8.57
CA LEU A 36 -5.13 6.01 9.51
C LEU A 36 -6.31 6.91 9.11
N ASP A 37 -6.78 6.84 7.87
CA ASP A 37 -8.03 7.47 7.45
C ASP A 37 -9.29 6.91 8.15
N HIS A 38 -9.17 5.77 8.83
CA HIS A 38 -10.21 5.22 9.71
C HIS A 38 -10.01 5.53 11.19
N ALA A 39 -8.89 6.17 11.56
CA ALA A 39 -8.59 6.50 12.95
C ALA A 39 -9.31 7.80 13.38
N ARG A 40 -9.69 7.84 14.66
CA ARG A 40 -10.06 9.10 15.32
C ARG A 40 -8.80 9.85 15.71
N GLU A 41 -8.81 11.18 15.60
CA GLU A 41 -7.61 11.98 15.85
C GLU A 41 -7.06 11.82 17.29
N GLU A 42 -7.96 11.64 18.25
CA GLU A 42 -7.67 11.37 19.67
C GLU A 42 -6.92 10.06 19.93
N ASP A 43 -6.98 9.10 18.99
CA ASP A 43 -6.32 7.79 19.14
C ASP A 43 -4.91 7.77 18.52
N PHE A 44 -4.49 8.81 17.78
CA PHE A 44 -3.19 8.81 17.08
C PHE A 44 -2.01 8.57 18.02
N GLU A 45 -1.97 9.21 19.19
CA GLU A 45 -0.86 9.03 20.15
C GLU A 45 -0.75 7.58 20.62
N LYS A 46 -1.89 6.93 20.88
CA LYS A 46 -1.93 5.51 21.27
C LYS A 46 -1.49 4.60 20.12
N ILE A 47 -1.91 4.91 18.89
CA ILE A 47 -1.51 4.18 17.68
C ILE A 47 -0.01 4.28 17.46
N MET A 48 0.58 5.46 17.61
CA MET A 48 2.03 5.69 17.51
C MET A 48 2.81 4.88 18.53
N GLY A 49 2.35 4.87 19.79
CA GLY A 49 2.97 4.05 20.84
C GLY A 49 2.93 2.55 20.54
N ILE A 50 1.98 2.07 19.72
CA ILE A 50 1.97 0.69 19.20
C ILE A 50 3.03 0.53 18.10
N VAL A 51 3.14 1.49 17.17
CA VAL A 51 4.13 1.46 16.07
C VAL A 51 5.55 1.45 16.64
N GLU A 52 5.86 2.28 17.62
CA GLU A 52 7.18 2.34 18.28
C GLU A 52 7.61 1.01 18.91
N LYS A 53 6.65 0.28 19.50
CA LYS A 53 6.90 -1.01 20.16
C LYS A 53 6.86 -2.19 19.19
N SER A 54 6.43 -1.97 17.94
CA SER A 54 6.31 -3.01 16.94
C SER A 54 7.68 -3.50 16.46
N ARG A 55 7.80 -4.82 16.28
CA ARG A 55 8.99 -5.47 15.69
C ARG A 55 8.87 -5.72 14.19
N ILE A 56 7.81 -5.24 13.56
CA ILE A 56 7.58 -5.27 12.11
C ILE A 56 7.30 -3.85 11.63
N GLY A 57 7.90 -3.46 10.51
CA GLY A 57 7.77 -2.10 9.97
C GLY A 57 6.33 -1.77 9.58
N ALA A 58 5.95 -0.50 9.72
CA ALA A 58 4.62 -0.01 9.40
C ALA A 58 4.63 0.93 8.18
N VAL A 59 3.49 1.01 7.49
CA VAL A 59 3.18 2.02 6.46
C VAL A 59 2.07 2.91 7.00
N ALA A 60 2.29 4.23 7.02
CA ALA A 60 1.24 5.20 7.33
C ALA A 60 0.48 5.57 6.06
N THR A 61 -0.84 5.36 6.05
CA THR A 61 -1.69 5.73 4.92
C THR A 61 -2.91 6.49 5.43
N ILE A 62 -3.09 7.74 4.99
CA ILE A 62 -4.32 8.52 5.19
C ILE A 62 -4.96 8.71 3.82
N ARG A 63 -5.70 7.69 3.37
CA ARG A 63 -6.31 7.66 2.04
C ARG A 63 -7.54 8.58 1.99
N PRO A 64 -7.62 9.53 1.04
CA PRO A 64 -8.79 10.38 0.88
C PRO A 64 -9.94 9.64 0.19
N PHE A 65 -11.17 10.12 0.41
CA PHE A 65 -12.39 9.53 -0.13
C PHE A 65 -12.40 9.42 -1.66
N TYR A 66 -11.86 10.43 -2.36
CA TYR A 66 -11.78 10.41 -3.83
C TYR A 66 -10.86 9.32 -4.39
N ASP A 67 -10.03 8.69 -3.56
CA ASP A 67 -9.12 7.61 -3.93
C ASP A 67 -9.42 6.32 -3.13
N GLY A 68 -10.69 6.13 -2.74
CA GLY A 68 -11.20 4.93 -2.09
C GLY A 68 -10.89 4.82 -0.59
N GLY A 69 -10.55 5.93 0.06
CA GLY A 69 -10.35 6.00 1.50
C GLY A 69 -11.54 6.48 2.31
N ALA A 70 -11.36 6.60 3.63
CA ALA A 70 -12.37 7.10 4.56
C ALA A 70 -12.19 8.60 4.91
N TYR A 71 -11.04 9.21 4.58
CA TYR A 71 -10.78 10.60 4.94
C TYR A 71 -11.54 11.57 4.03
N LYS A 72 -12.36 12.44 4.63
CA LYS A 72 -13.27 13.38 3.93
C LYS A 72 -12.91 14.86 4.11
N GLY A 73 -11.89 15.17 4.92
CA GLY A 73 -11.47 16.55 5.22
C GLY A 73 -10.64 17.20 4.12
N GLY A 74 -10.12 18.39 4.40
CA GLY A 74 -9.29 19.15 3.47
C GLY A 74 -7.85 18.65 3.37
N GLU A 75 -7.18 18.84 2.23
CA GLU A 75 -5.77 18.42 2.07
C GLU A 75 -4.82 19.09 3.09
N GLY A 76 -5.12 20.31 3.56
CA GLY A 76 -4.33 20.99 4.59
C GLY A 76 -4.41 20.29 5.95
N GLU A 77 -5.62 19.93 6.38
CA GLU A 77 -5.85 19.13 7.60
C GLU A 77 -5.22 17.74 7.46
N ARG A 78 -5.34 17.11 6.29
CA ARG A 78 -4.70 15.82 6.00
C ARG A 78 -3.19 15.88 6.15
N LEU A 79 -2.57 16.99 5.73
CA LEU A 79 -1.14 17.20 5.92
C LEU A 79 -0.77 17.30 7.41
N MET A 80 -1.56 18.00 8.22
CA MET A 80 -1.34 18.05 9.68
C MET A 80 -1.45 16.66 10.32
N LEU A 81 -2.38 15.82 9.86
CA LEU A 81 -2.48 14.44 10.32
C LEU A 81 -1.27 13.59 9.91
N PHE A 82 -0.68 13.81 8.72
CA PHE A 82 0.60 13.19 8.36
C PHE A 82 1.74 13.72 9.24
N GLU A 83 1.82 15.02 9.51
CA GLU A 83 2.81 15.62 10.41
C GLU A 83 2.76 14.98 11.79
N LYS A 84 1.55 14.83 12.35
CA LYS A 84 1.33 14.08 13.58
C LYS A 84 1.82 12.64 13.41
N ALA A 85 1.24 11.87 12.47
CA ALA A 85 1.52 10.45 12.27
C ALA A 85 3.02 10.11 12.15
N LEU A 86 3.78 10.91 11.40
CA LEU A 86 5.17 10.67 11.08
C LEU A 86 6.16 11.06 12.19
N GLU A 87 5.67 11.44 13.37
CA GLU A 87 6.50 11.46 14.59
C GLU A 87 6.84 10.03 15.08
N ALA A 88 6.01 9.03 14.76
CA ALA A 88 6.32 7.64 15.02
C ALA A 88 7.23 7.04 13.92
N PRO A 89 8.01 5.97 14.24
CA PRO A 89 8.99 5.38 13.34
C PRO A 89 8.35 4.48 12.26
N PHE A 90 7.52 5.07 11.40
CA PHE A 90 7.00 4.38 10.23
C PHE A 90 8.13 4.06 9.25
N LYS A 91 8.06 2.90 8.59
CA LYS A 91 9.04 2.55 7.55
C LYS A 91 8.73 3.24 6.23
N TYR A 92 7.43 3.39 5.94
CA TYR A 92 6.96 4.11 4.77
C TYR A 92 5.76 4.99 5.10
N VAL A 93 5.56 6.04 4.31
CA VAL A 93 4.29 6.74 4.17
C VAL A 93 3.75 6.55 2.76
N ASP A 94 2.44 6.34 2.60
CA ASP A 94 1.77 6.31 1.30
C ASP A 94 1.04 7.65 1.06
N VAL A 95 1.35 8.30 -0.06
CA VAL A 95 0.64 9.49 -0.53
C VAL A 95 0.32 9.37 -2.02
N GLU A 96 -0.85 9.88 -2.42
CA GLU A 96 -1.32 9.76 -3.79
C GLU A 96 -0.51 10.65 -4.74
N TYR A 97 -0.14 10.12 -5.90
CA TYR A 97 0.44 10.85 -7.02
C TYR A 97 -0.46 12.02 -7.48
N LYS A 98 -1.77 11.97 -7.27
CA LYS A 98 -2.67 13.08 -7.65
C LYS A 98 -2.96 14.05 -6.51
N SER A 99 -2.52 13.76 -5.28
CA SER A 99 -2.72 14.65 -4.12
C SER A 99 -2.13 16.04 -4.37
N ARG A 100 -2.64 17.07 -3.70
CA ARG A 100 -2.01 18.42 -3.74
C ARG A 100 -0.85 18.54 -2.75
N ILE A 101 -0.79 17.67 -1.74
CA ILE A 101 0.19 17.69 -0.64
C ILE A 101 1.35 16.72 -0.82
N TRP A 102 1.43 15.96 -1.93
CA TRP A 102 2.48 14.95 -2.15
C TRP A 102 3.90 15.49 -1.91
N ARG A 103 4.20 16.73 -2.35
CA ARG A 103 5.52 17.37 -2.14
C ARG A 103 5.80 17.59 -0.67
N SER A 104 4.80 18.05 0.08
CA SER A 104 4.91 18.31 1.51
C SER A 104 5.11 17.02 2.29
N VAL A 105 4.35 15.96 1.96
CA VAL A 105 4.48 14.64 2.58
C VAL A 105 5.86 14.03 2.29
N ILE A 106 6.38 14.13 1.06
CA ILE A 106 7.76 13.69 0.74
C ILE A 106 8.78 14.42 1.60
N ARG A 107 8.66 15.75 1.72
CA ARG A 107 9.60 16.55 2.50
C ARG A 107 9.57 16.19 3.97
N LEU A 108 8.37 15.97 4.53
CA LEU A 108 8.16 15.55 5.90
C LEU A 108 8.80 14.18 6.16
N ALA A 109 8.51 13.20 5.30
CA ALA A 109 9.03 11.84 5.42
C ALA A 109 10.57 11.82 5.38
N ARG A 110 11.19 12.57 4.46
CA ARG A 110 12.65 12.69 4.37
C ARG A 110 13.30 13.28 5.62
N LYS A 111 12.66 14.27 6.27
CA LYS A 111 13.16 14.84 7.54
C LYS A 111 13.18 13.83 8.68
N LYS A 112 12.37 12.78 8.59
CA LYS A 112 12.20 11.72 9.60
C LYS A 112 12.85 10.39 9.19
N ASP A 113 13.60 10.35 8.08
CA ASP A 113 14.17 9.14 7.50
C ASP A 113 13.12 8.04 7.17
N ILE A 114 11.93 8.48 6.75
CA ILE A 114 10.81 7.61 6.37
C ILE A 114 10.74 7.53 4.84
N GLY A 115 10.66 6.32 4.30
CA GLY A 115 10.51 6.11 2.86
C GLY A 115 9.14 6.53 2.34
N VAL A 116 9.03 6.89 1.06
CA VAL A 116 7.76 7.30 0.46
C VAL A 116 7.29 6.30 -0.58
N ILE A 117 6.05 5.83 -0.39
CA ILE A 117 5.26 5.15 -1.42
C ILE A 117 4.41 6.22 -2.11
N LEU A 118 4.68 6.48 -3.38
CA LEU A 118 3.84 7.34 -4.21
C LEU A 118 2.85 6.46 -4.97
N SER A 119 1.57 6.59 -4.68
CA SER A 119 0.54 5.68 -5.18
C SER A 119 -0.37 6.29 -6.24
N TYR A 120 -0.79 5.47 -7.19
CA TYR A 120 -1.76 5.80 -8.22
C TYR A 120 -2.79 4.69 -8.27
N HIS A 121 -4.07 5.05 -8.17
CA HIS A 121 -5.18 4.14 -8.34
C HIS A 121 -6.01 4.52 -9.57
N ASP A 122 -6.40 3.52 -10.35
CA ASP A 122 -7.44 3.65 -11.39
C ASP A 122 -8.59 2.73 -11.04
N TRP A 123 -9.68 3.33 -10.57
CA TRP A 123 -10.86 2.60 -10.10
C TRP A 123 -11.74 2.07 -11.24
N ASN A 124 -11.50 2.50 -12.48
CA ASN A 124 -12.36 2.17 -13.60
C ASN A 124 -11.81 1.01 -14.45
N LYS A 125 -10.51 1.05 -14.79
CA LYS A 125 -9.90 0.06 -15.68
C LYS A 125 -8.39 0.03 -15.56
N THR A 126 -7.77 -0.93 -16.23
CA THR A 126 -6.33 -0.94 -16.46
C THR A 126 -6.01 -0.22 -17.77
N PRO A 127 -5.30 0.93 -17.75
CA PRO A 127 -4.90 1.61 -18.96
C PRO A 127 -3.96 0.76 -19.82
N GLY A 128 -3.93 1.04 -21.12
CA GLY A 128 -2.96 0.42 -22.03
C GLY A 128 -1.51 0.72 -21.62
N LEU A 129 -0.61 -0.15 -22.05
CA LEU A 129 0.80 -0.19 -21.65
C LEU A 129 1.55 1.15 -21.80
N ASN A 130 1.34 1.89 -22.88
CA ASN A 130 1.97 3.21 -23.09
C ASN A 130 1.51 4.23 -22.05
N THR A 131 0.25 4.17 -21.63
CA THR A 131 -0.27 5.05 -20.58
C THR A 131 0.32 4.68 -19.22
N LEU A 132 0.41 3.39 -18.88
CA LEU A 132 1.05 2.93 -17.65
C LEU A 132 2.53 3.37 -17.56
N ARG A 133 3.29 3.23 -18.66
CA ARG A 133 4.68 3.71 -18.74
C ARG A 133 4.79 5.21 -18.54
N ARG A 134 3.89 5.99 -19.15
CA ARG A 134 3.84 7.44 -18.97
C ARG A 134 3.50 7.83 -17.53
N ILE A 135 2.57 7.13 -16.88
CA ILE A 135 2.24 7.33 -15.47
C ILE A 135 3.48 7.08 -14.61
N LEU A 136 4.14 5.93 -14.78
CA LEU A 136 5.34 5.59 -14.03
C LEU A 136 6.48 6.59 -14.26
N SER A 137 6.70 7.04 -15.50
CA SER A 137 7.70 8.08 -15.81
C SER A 137 7.45 9.35 -15.02
N LYS A 138 6.22 9.85 -15.03
CA LYS A 138 5.85 11.06 -14.27
C LYS A 138 5.93 10.86 -12.76
N MET A 139 5.68 9.65 -12.26
CA MET A 139 5.87 9.32 -10.85
C MET A 139 7.36 9.36 -10.47
N LYS A 140 8.25 8.85 -11.32
CA LYS A 140 9.71 8.86 -11.09
C LYS A 140 10.28 10.26 -10.98
N GLU A 141 9.80 11.19 -11.79
CA GLU A 141 10.18 12.62 -11.74
C GLU A 141 9.91 13.28 -10.38
N ARG A 142 9.06 12.66 -9.54
CA ARG A 142 8.69 13.20 -8.22
C ARG A 142 9.55 12.71 -7.06
N GLY A 143 10.50 11.81 -7.33
CA GLY A 143 11.55 11.43 -6.37
C GLY A 143 11.05 10.68 -5.12
N ALA A 144 10.07 9.79 -5.27
CA ALA A 144 9.66 8.85 -4.23
C ALA A 144 10.52 7.56 -4.26
N ASP A 145 10.55 6.82 -3.15
CA ASP A 145 11.37 5.62 -2.99
C ASP A 145 10.72 4.37 -3.59
N VAL A 146 9.38 4.32 -3.55
CA VAL A 146 8.56 3.21 -4.04
C VAL A 146 7.40 3.78 -4.85
N PHE A 147 7.14 3.19 -6.01
CA PHE A 147 5.99 3.54 -6.85
C PHE A 147 4.91 2.48 -6.69
N LYS A 148 3.65 2.89 -6.60
CA LYS A 148 2.50 1.98 -6.48
C LYS A 148 1.48 2.30 -7.56
N ILE A 149 1.20 1.35 -8.44
CA ILE A 149 0.21 1.48 -9.52
C ILE A 149 -0.77 0.33 -9.40
N VAL A 150 -2.00 0.64 -8.99
CA VAL A 150 -3.04 -0.35 -8.74
C VAL A 150 -4.28 0.04 -9.54
N THR A 151 -4.74 -0.83 -10.43
CA THR A 151 -5.83 -0.52 -11.37
C THR A 151 -6.93 -1.56 -11.33
N THR A 152 -8.17 -1.22 -11.63
CA THR A 152 -9.25 -2.22 -11.76
C THR A 152 -9.02 -3.07 -13.01
N VAL A 153 -9.07 -4.40 -12.85
CA VAL A 153 -8.98 -5.33 -13.99
C VAL A 153 -10.39 -5.75 -14.38
N THR A 154 -10.79 -5.43 -15.60
CA THR A 154 -12.15 -5.70 -16.10
C THR A 154 -12.21 -6.89 -17.05
N ASN A 155 -11.06 -7.32 -17.61
CA ASN A 155 -10.96 -8.41 -18.57
C ASN A 155 -9.54 -9.04 -18.59
N PRO A 156 -9.34 -10.23 -19.18
CA PRO A 156 -8.04 -10.91 -19.22
C PRO A 156 -6.92 -10.15 -19.96
N VAL A 157 -7.27 -9.31 -20.95
CA VAL A 157 -6.27 -8.50 -21.68
C VAL A 157 -5.68 -7.42 -20.78
N GLU A 158 -6.52 -6.80 -19.93
CA GLU A 158 -6.08 -5.86 -18.89
C GLU A 158 -5.20 -6.54 -17.84
N GLU A 159 -5.56 -7.76 -17.44
CA GLU A 159 -4.76 -8.57 -16.53
C GLU A 159 -3.35 -8.83 -17.08
N ALA A 160 -3.26 -9.33 -18.31
CA ALA A 160 -2.00 -9.59 -19.00
C ALA A 160 -1.19 -8.30 -19.23
N THR A 161 -1.87 -7.19 -19.55
CA THR A 161 -1.24 -5.87 -19.71
C THR A 161 -0.53 -5.43 -18.44
N LEU A 162 -1.14 -5.65 -17.27
CA LEU A 162 -0.55 -5.25 -15.99
C LEU A 162 0.66 -6.11 -15.62
N LEU A 163 0.59 -7.42 -15.85
CA LEU A 163 1.72 -8.34 -15.64
C LEU A 163 2.89 -8.00 -16.56
N PHE A 164 2.63 -7.77 -17.84
CA PHE A 164 3.65 -7.38 -18.82
C PHE A 164 4.25 -6.01 -18.50
N PHE A 165 3.42 -5.06 -18.06
CA PHE A 165 3.88 -3.76 -17.62
C PHE A 165 4.87 -3.88 -16.46
N LEU A 166 4.52 -4.67 -15.42
CA LEU A 166 5.38 -4.91 -14.27
C LEU A 166 6.72 -5.55 -14.69
N GLU A 167 6.66 -6.62 -15.48
CA GLU A 167 7.84 -7.33 -15.98
C GLU A 167 8.76 -6.41 -16.79
N SER A 168 8.20 -5.52 -17.62
CA SER A 168 8.94 -4.53 -18.41
C SER A 168 9.42 -3.30 -17.61
N SER A 169 9.01 -3.17 -16.34
CA SER A 169 9.34 -2.03 -15.46
C SER A 169 10.33 -2.38 -14.35
N LYS A 170 11.10 -3.46 -14.54
CA LYS A 170 12.18 -3.88 -13.64
C LYS A 170 13.22 -2.78 -13.43
N GLY A 171 13.94 -2.86 -12.30
CA GLY A 171 14.95 -1.89 -11.88
C GLY A 171 14.43 -0.77 -10.96
N PHE A 172 13.13 -0.76 -10.67
CA PHE A 172 12.51 0.17 -9.72
C PHE A 172 11.71 -0.58 -8.66
N ARG A 173 11.56 0.02 -7.47
CA ARG A 173 10.69 -0.54 -6.43
C ARG A 173 9.23 -0.23 -6.82
N LEU A 174 8.62 -1.11 -7.60
CA LEU A 174 7.26 -0.96 -8.11
C LEU A 174 6.31 -1.97 -7.45
N ILE A 175 5.24 -1.47 -6.83
CA ILE A 175 4.08 -2.25 -6.39
C ILE A 175 3.05 -2.16 -7.51
N CYS A 176 2.70 -3.28 -8.14
CA CYS A 176 1.77 -3.25 -9.25
C CYS A 176 0.91 -4.52 -9.28
N PHE A 177 -0.41 -4.34 -9.17
CA PHE A 177 -1.41 -5.41 -9.25
C PHE A 177 -2.81 -4.82 -9.43
N GLY A 178 -3.76 -5.67 -9.79
CA GLY A 178 -5.12 -5.35 -10.12
C GLY A 178 -6.07 -5.39 -8.92
N MET A 179 -7.07 -4.51 -8.95
CA MET A 179 -8.28 -4.58 -8.13
C MET A 179 -9.36 -5.42 -8.83
N GLY A 180 -10.29 -5.94 -8.03
CA GLY A 180 -11.39 -6.77 -8.47
C GLY A 180 -11.04 -8.25 -8.56
N GLU A 181 -12.04 -9.10 -8.68
CA GLU A 181 -11.87 -10.56 -8.74
C GLU A 181 -10.95 -10.98 -9.91
N LYS A 182 -11.11 -10.35 -11.07
CA LYS A 182 -10.25 -10.58 -12.25
C LYS A 182 -8.81 -10.10 -12.06
N GLY A 183 -8.55 -9.22 -11.08
CA GLY A 183 -7.22 -8.76 -10.73
C GLY A 183 -6.48 -9.67 -9.76
N PHE A 184 -7.15 -10.67 -9.19
CA PHE A 184 -6.62 -11.51 -8.12
C PHE A 184 -5.29 -12.18 -8.48
N ALA A 185 -5.19 -12.80 -9.65
CA ALA A 185 -3.95 -13.49 -10.06
C ALA A 185 -2.77 -12.51 -10.17
N THR A 186 -2.98 -11.27 -10.63
CA THR A 186 -1.91 -10.26 -10.64
C THR A 186 -1.40 -9.91 -9.24
N ARG A 187 -2.27 -9.94 -8.22
CA ARG A 187 -1.89 -9.69 -6.81
C ARG A 187 -0.97 -10.79 -6.27
N ILE A 188 -1.23 -12.04 -6.65
CA ILE A 188 -0.41 -13.19 -6.28
C ILE A 188 0.90 -13.21 -7.07
N LEU A 189 0.86 -12.94 -8.38
CA LEU A 189 2.02 -13.05 -9.26
C LEU A 189 2.96 -11.85 -9.20
N SER A 190 2.51 -10.68 -8.74
CA SER A 190 3.29 -9.44 -8.74
C SER A 190 4.68 -9.59 -8.10
N PRO A 191 4.84 -10.14 -6.87
CA PRO A 191 6.17 -10.32 -6.29
C PRO A 191 7.07 -11.28 -7.08
N LEU A 192 6.51 -12.23 -7.82
CA LEU A 192 7.26 -13.19 -8.63
C LEU A 192 7.81 -12.55 -9.91
N LEU A 193 7.14 -11.52 -10.42
CA LEU A 193 7.56 -10.74 -11.60
C LEU A 193 8.42 -9.51 -11.25
N GLY A 194 8.96 -9.47 -10.03
CA GLY A 194 9.82 -8.37 -9.57
C GLY A 194 9.07 -7.21 -8.91
N GLY A 195 7.78 -7.36 -8.61
CA GLY A 195 7.03 -6.44 -7.78
C GLY A 195 7.63 -6.29 -6.39
N PHE A 196 7.73 -5.06 -5.90
CA PHE A 196 8.38 -4.74 -4.64
C PHE A 196 7.69 -5.39 -3.43
N MET A 197 6.36 -5.43 -3.44
CA MET A 197 5.52 -6.17 -2.48
C MET A 197 4.10 -6.29 -3.01
N THR A 198 3.30 -7.18 -2.41
CA THR A 198 1.85 -7.27 -2.60
C THR A 198 1.10 -6.93 -1.31
N TYR A 199 -0.22 -6.83 -1.39
CA TYR A 199 -1.08 -6.46 -0.27
C TYR A 199 -2.12 -7.54 0.05
N ALA A 200 -2.24 -7.86 1.33
CA ALA A 200 -3.28 -8.69 1.92
C ALA A 200 -4.05 -7.90 2.99
N SER A 201 -5.26 -8.31 3.34
CA SER A 201 -5.98 -7.75 4.49
C SER A 201 -5.62 -8.49 5.78
N TYR A 202 -5.74 -7.82 6.91
CA TYR A 202 -5.70 -8.49 8.21
C TYR A 202 -6.95 -9.36 8.42
N ASP A 203 -8.12 -8.73 8.31
CA ASP A 203 -9.44 -9.35 8.44
C ASP A 203 -10.33 -8.99 7.24
N GLU A 204 -10.80 -7.75 7.17
CA GLU A 204 -11.71 -7.27 6.13
C GLU A 204 -10.93 -6.75 4.91
N ALA A 205 -11.43 -7.06 3.71
CA ALA A 205 -10.88 -6.48 2.48
C ALA A 205 -11.05 -4.95 2.48
N LEU A 206 -9.96 -4.22 2.22
CA LEU A 206 -9.95 -2.75 2.11
C LEU A 206 -9.85 -2.26 0.67
N ALA A 207 -9.74 -3.20 -0.27
CA ALA A 207 -9.81 -2.98 -1.70
C ALA A 207 -10.44 -4.20 -2.39
N PRO A 208 -11.13 -4.04 -3.54
CA PRO A 208 -11.73 -5.15 -4.26
C PRO A 208 -10.71 -6.23 -4.66
N GLY A 209 -11.05 -7.50 -4.43
CA GLY A 209 -10.18 -8.65 -4.75
C GLY A 209 -8.99 -8.85 -3.79
N GLN A 210 -8.99 -8.19 -2.63
CA GLN A 210 -8.00 -8.42 -1.58
C GLN A 210 -8.39 -9.65 -0.75
N VAL A 211 -7.43 -10.57 -0.58
CA VAL A 211 -7.56 -11.74 0.29
C VAL A 211 -6.86 -11.50 1.63
N THR A 212 -7.22 -12.26 2.64
CA THR A 212 -6.59 -12.21 3.95
C THR A 212 -5.13 -12.66 3.89
N LEU A 213 -4.34 -12.25 4.88
CA LEU A 213 -2.96 -12.71 5.04
C LEU A 213 -2.87 -14.24 5.12
N GLY A 214 -3.80 -14.89 5.83
CA GLY A 214 -3.83 -16.34 5.97
C GLY A 214 -4.01 -17.07 4.62
N GLU A 215 -4.95 -16.59 3.80
CA GLU A 215 -5.21 -17.12 2.46
C GLU A 215 -4.02 -16.91 1.54
N MET A 216 -3.43 -15.70 1.53
CA MET A 216 -2.27 -15.39 0.69
C MET A 216 -1.06 -16.26 1.07
N VAL A 217 -0.82 -16.47 2.36
CA VAL A 217 0.21 -17.38 2.86
C VAL A 217 -0.05 -18.82 2.44
N SER A 218 -1.30 -19.29 2.50
CA SER A 218 -1.69 -20.62 2.04
C SER A 218 -1.39 -20.83 0.56
N ILE A 219 -1.70 -19.83 -0.28
CA ILE A 219 -1.40 -19.84 -1.72
C ILE A 219 0.11 -19.92 -1.96
N TYR A 220 0.90 -19.05 -1.32
CA TYR A 220 2.34 -19.07 -1.51
C TYR A 220 3.02 -20.34 -0.97
N ARG A 221 2.48 -20.95 0.09
CA ARG A 221 2.93 -22.28 0.55
C ARG A 221 2.65 -23.36 -0.50
N ARG A 222 1.47 -23.35 -1.12
CA ARG A 222 1.14 -24.28 -2.23
C ARG A 222 2.03 -24.07 -3.45
N MET A 223 2.51 -22.85 -3.68
CA MET A 223 3.48 -22.52 -4.71
C MET A 223 4.93 -22.85 -4.31
N GLY A 224 5.20 -23.29 -3.08
CA GLY A 224 6.54 -23.64 -2.59
C GLY A 224 7.46 -22.44 -2.35
N ILE A 225 6.91 -21.24 -2.13
CA ILE A 225 7.69 -19.98 -2.02
C ILE A 225 7.48 -19.23 -0.70
N TRP A 226 6.89 -19.86 0.32
CA TRP A 226 6.61 -19.23 1.62
C TRP A 226 7.13 -20.00 2.83
#